data_AF-A0A6S7DRW7-F1
#
_entry.id   AF-A0A6S7DRW7-F1
#
_cell.length_a   1.000
_cell.length_b   1.000
_cell.length_c   1.000
_cell.angle_alpha   90.00
_cell.angle_beta   90.00
_cell.angle_gamma   90.00
#
_symmetry.space_group_name_H-M   'P 1'
#
loop_
_entity.id
_entity.type
_entity.pdbx_description
1 polymer ?
#
loop_
_entity_poly.entity_id
_entity_poly.type
_entity_poly.pdbx_seq_one_letter_code
_entity_poly.pdbx_strand_id
1 'polypeptide(L)'
;MSAPRVMIPGAASAPLAADLAIVGGGSVAVSFLYQFLLALDATGGRPLSIALYEPEAEPGPGGAYQADLPSNLLNIPAGNMSARADQRLDFVEWLRGQDPTWLRAQGANTIAPGDFLPRPLFGAYMRAVYARARELASARGIALRHVQSRVRRVAPQPGGGVCVEADQGAPCHARIAVLCNGNLPSQAFPQLQDAPGYFNSPYPVHALAAGIAADAPVCVVGTSLSAVDAIAALQQAGHRGPILCASRNGRLPAVRSPHNRAPDTLRQLSPDGVPKLAARHGGELSLEAIATALKEEVQALGGSLDTEDVFGTAGDARIALDAEIRRSEQAARPWQAVAAATNAAVDQIWHLLPDAERGRFQSQWRSLWMARRATFPMRNALKLQALFKRGQLQVQGGYLDSRHDAASGLFQTRLRDAAGQVVTHASRYLINATSFSVDALRTQDPLVSALLSEGHAQADPHGGLALDYGTGCLKNARGEIEPDISVLGSLAGGTYFWTTSMDVNARLALDQARRISAALTRSATGPDSPGDSPSLAKWTGHRPTRPAPAASS
;
A
#
# COMPACT_ATOMS: atom_id res chain seq x y z
N MET A 1 -58.10 19.55 -25.02
CA MET A 1 -57.19 20.14 -24.01
C MET A 1 -57.12 19.16 -22.83
N SER A 2 -56.12 18.28 -22.81
CA SER A 2 -55.82 17.44 -21.65
C SER A 2 -54.56 17.98 -20.98
N ALA A 3 -54.66 18.26 -19.69
CA ALA A 3 -53.57 18.76 -18.87
C ALA A 3 -52.37 17.79 -18.83
N PRO A 4 -51.12 18.28 -18.72
CA PRO A 4 -49.96 17.43 -18.60
C PRO A 4 -49.93 16.76 -17.21
N ARG A 5 -49.66 15.45 -17.19
CA ARG A 5 -49.34 14.70 -15.98
C ARG A 5 -48.08 15.28 -15.35
N VAL A 6 -48.23 15.87 -14.17
CA VAL A 6 -47.12 16.18 -13.27
C VAL A 6 -46.41 14.87 -12.92
N MET A 7 -45.13 14.75 -13.29
CA MET A 7 -44.28 13.66 -12.78
C MET A 7 -44.01 13.94 -11.30
N ILE A 8 -44.48 13.04 -10.44
CA ILE A 8 -44.12 13.01 -9.02
C ILE A 8 -42.66 12.56 -8.93
N PRO A 9 -41.78 13.27 -8.20
CA PRO A 9 -40.41 12.80 -7.95
C PRO A 9 -40.44 11.44 -7.24
N GLY A 10 -39.61 10.51 -7.72
CA GLY A 10 -39.57 9.13 -7.23
C GLY A 10 -39.48 9.04 -5.71
N ALA A 11 -40.24 8.09 -5.14
CA ALA A 11 -40.15 7.73 -3.73
C ALA A 11 -38.69 7.48 -3.36
N ALA A 12 -38.14 8.26 -2.43
CA ALA A 12 -36.83 8.01 -1.85
C ALA A 12 -36.84 6.56 -1.32
N SER A 13 -36.01 5.70 -1.89
CA SER A 13 -35.81 4.35 -1.38
C SER A 13 -35.38 4.44 0.08
N ALA A 14 -36.00 3.64 0.95
CA ALA A 14 -35.69 3.64 2.38
C ALA A 14 -34.18 3.47 2.62
N PRO A 15 -33.61 4.13 3.65
CA PRO A 15 -32.19 4.03 3.96
C PRO A 15 -31.78 2.56 4.18
N LEU A 16 -30.61 2.18 3.68
CA LEU A 16 -30.04 0.86 3.96
C LEU A 16 -29.58 0.84 5.42
N ALA A 17 -29.86 -0.24 6.15
CA ALA A 17 -29.23 -0.50 7.46
C ALA A 17 -28.15 -1.56 7.29
N ALA A 18 -26.98 -1.35 7.89
CA ALA A 18 -25.90 -2.34 7.94
C ALA A 18 -25.26 -2.39 9.34
N ASP A 19 -24.72 -3.54 9.74
CA ASP A 19 -23.87 -3.61 10.92
C ASP A 19 -22.47 -3.11 10.61
N LEU A 20 -21.99 -3.36 9.39
CA LEU A 20 -20.66 -2.96 8.93
C LEU A 20 -20.71 -2.41 7.51
N ALA A 21 -20.21 -1.19 7.31
CA ALA A 21 -19.90 -0.65 6.00
C ALA A 21 -18.40 -0.74 5.72
N ILE A 22 -18.01 -1.24 4.56
CA ILE A 22 -16.62 -1.27 4.08
C ILE A 22 -16.55 -0.38 2.85
N VAL A 23 -15.73 0.66 2.89
CA VAL A 23 -15.61 1.66 1.82
C VAL A 23 -14.35 1.40 1.00
N GLY A 24 -14.51 0.97 -0.24
CA GLY A 24 -13.46 0.45 -1.10
C GLY A 24 -13.44 -1.08 -1.07
N GLY A 25 -13.19 -1.71 -2.23
CA GLY A 25 -13.11 -3.16 -2.43
C GLY A 25 -11.78 -3.62 -3.00
N GLY A 26 -10.71 -2.86 -2.78
CA GLY A 26 -9.35 -3.28 -3.13
C GLY A 26 -8.78 -4.37 -2.21
N SER A 27 -7.48 -4.66 -2.37
CA SER A 27 -6.84 -5.80 -1.70
C SER A 27 -6.89 -5.73 -0.17
N VAL A 28 -6.74 -4.52 0.39
CA VAL A 28 -6.82 -4.27 1.84
C VAL A 28 -8.24 -4.50 2.36
N ALA A 29 -9.27 -4.04 1.65
CA ALA A 29 -10.66 -4.23 2.02
C ALA A 29 -11.07 -5.71 2.02
N VAL A 30 -10.67 -6.45 0.99
CA VAL A 30 -10.97 -7.88 0.89
C VAL A 30 -10.19 -8.70 1.93
N SER A 31 -8.94 -8.33 2.23
CA SER A 31 -8.19 -8.91 3.36
C SER A 31 -8.88 -8.66 4.69
N PHE A 32 -9.34 -7.43 4.94
CA PHE A 32 -10.12 -7.09 6.14
C PHE A 32 -11.42 -7.88 6.22
N LEU A 33 -12.24 -7.88 5.16
CA LEU A 33 -13.51 -8.61 5.12
C LEU A 33 -13.32 -10.09 5.43
N TYR A 34 -12.34 -10.73 4.79
CA TYR A 34 -12.09 -12.16 4.99
C TYR A 34 -11.64 -12.46 6.42
N GLN A 35 -10.70 -11.68 6.97
CA GLN A 35 -10.24 -11.87 8.34
C GLN A 35 -11.30 -11.52 9.38
N PHE A 36 -12.16 -10.53 9.12
CA PHE A 36 -13.33 -10.21 9.94
C PHE A 36 -14.29 -11.40 10.02
N LEU A 37 -14.63 -11.99 8.87
CA LEU A 37 -15.50 -13.16 8.82
C LEU A 37 -14.89 -14.37 9.53
N LEU A 38 -13.57 -14.55 9.48
CA LEU A 38 -12.87 -15.60 10.23
C LEU A 38 -12.87 -15.35 11.75
N ALA A 39 -12.71 -14.09 12.17
CA ALA A 39 -12.63 -13.67 13.56
C ALA A 39 -14.00 -13.45 14.25
N LEU A 40 -15.11 -13.60 13.52
CA LEU A 40 -16.45 -13.58 14.10
C LEU A 40 -16.70 -14.84 14.91
N ASP A 41 -17.15 -14.68 16.15
CA ASP A 41 -17.73 -15.76 16.94
C ASP A 41 -19.22 -15.96 16.56
N ALA A 42 -19.85 -17.02 17.08
CA ALA A 42 -21.28 -17.27 16.86
C ALA A 42 -22.12 -16.06 17.31
N THR A 43 -22.93 -15.48 16.41
CA THR A 43 -23.56 -14.16 16.58
C THR A 43 -24.80 -14.14 17.50
N GLY A 44 -24.89 -15.07 18.48
CA GLY A 44 -26.01 -15.12 19.43
C GLY A 44 -27.41 -15.20 18.78
N GLY A 45 -27.50 -15.56 17.49
CA GLY A 45 -28.74 -15.65 16.73
C GLY A 45 -29.16 -14.41 15.93
N ARG A 46 -28.46 -13.26 16.04
CA ARG A 46 -28.75 -12.08 15.19
C ARG A 46 -27.99 -12.19 13.85
N PRO A 47 -28.67 -12.12 12.69
CA PRO A 47 -27.99 -12.09 11.39
C PRO A 47 -27.29 -10.74 11.23
N LEU A 48 -25.98 -10.76 10.97
CA LEU A 48 -25.20 -9.57 10.65
C LEU A 48 -25.37 -9.17 9.18
N SER A 49 -25.27 -7.88 8.91
CA SER A 49 -25.34 -7.29 7.57
C SER A 49 -24.08 -6.47 7.26
N ILE A 50 -23.52 -6.68 6.06
CA ILE A 50 -22.30 -6.02 5.59
C ILE A 50 -22.58 -5.36 4.24
N ALA A 51 -22.28 -4.07 4.12
CA ALA A 51 -22.29 -3.34 2.86
C ALA A 51 -20.86 -3.04 2.40
N LEU A 52 -20.41 -3.67 1.33
CA LEU A 52 -19.12 -3.39 0.67
C LEU A 52 -19.34 -2.43 -0.49
N TYR A 53 -18.86 -1.20 -0.38
CA TYR A 53 -18.91 -0.22 -1.45
C TYR A 53 -17.65 -0.30 -2.31
N GLU A 54 -17.80 -0.67 -3.57
CA GLU A 54 -16.72 -0.76 -4.55
C GLU A 54 -17.29 -0.48 -5.93
N PRO A 55 -16.90 0.62 -6.60
CA PRO A 55 -17.44 0.98 -7.91
C PRO A 55 -17.19 -0.09 -8.98
N GLU A 56 -16.09 -0.83 -8.90
CA GLU A 56 -15.79 -1.90 -9.87
C GLU A 56 -16.70 -3.11 -9.67
N ALA A 57 -17.00 -3.80 -10.77
CA ALA A 57 -17.85 -5.00 -10.75
C ALA A 57 -17.23 -6.17 -9.96
N GLU A 58 -15.89 -6.21 -9.87
CA GLU A 58 -15.13 -7.28 -9.23
C GLU A 58 -14.23 -6.75 -8.10
N PRO A 59 -14.66 -6.87 -6.84
CA PRO A 59 -13.80 -6.58 -5.69
C PRO A 59 -12.58 -7.52 -5.61
N GLY A 60 -11.49 -7.01 -5.03
CA GLY A 60 -10.29 -7.77 -4.71
C GLY A 60 -9.00 -7.11 -5.20
N PRO A 61 -8.79 -6.95 -6.52
CA PRO A 61 -7.50 -6.51 -7.04
C PRO A 61 -7.10 -5.11 -6.59
N GLY A 62 -8.05 -4.18 -6.55
CA GLY A 62 -7.76 -2.75 -6.42
C GLY A 62 -6.84 -2.23 -7.53
N GLY A 63 -6.43 -0.96 -7.44
CA GLY A 63 -5.61 -0.33 -8.49
C GLY A 63 -4.21 -0.93 -8.65
N ALA A 64 -3.64 -1.54 -7.59
CA ALA A 64 -2.27 -2.05 -7.60
C ALA A 64 -2.11 -3.44 -8.27
N TYR A 65 -3.18 -4.24 -8.29
CA TYR A 65 -3.14 -5.64 -8.75
C TYR A 65 -4.17 -5.96 -9.84
N GLN A 66 -4.76 -4.93 -10.45
CA GLN A 66 -5.66 -5.08 -11.60
C GLN A 66 -5.01 -5.81 -12.79
N ALA A 67 -5.82 -6.20 -13.76
CA ALA A 67 -5.34 -6.82 -15.00
C ALA A 67 -4.35 -5.87 -15.71
N ASP A 68 -3.18 -6.38 -16.07
CA ASP A 68 -2.10 -5.59 -16.64
C ASP A 68 -1.06 -6.48 -17.34
N LEU A 69 0.02 -5.89 -17.85
CA LEU A 69 1.11 -6.64 -18.49
C LEU A 69 1.86 -7.56 -17.50
N PRO A 70 2.30 -8.76 -17.94
CA PRO A 70 3.17 -9.63 -17.15
C PRO A 70 4.52 -9.03 -16.75
N SER A 71 4.97 -7.93 -17.38
CA SER A 71 6.15 -7.17 -16.94
C SER A 71 5.96 -6.45 -15.61
N ASN A 72 4.72 -6.20 -15.20
CA ASN A 72 4.39 -5.52 -13.95
C ASN A 72 4.48 -6.53 -12.80
N LEU A 73 5.67 -6.63 -12.20
CA LEU A 73 5.98 -7.63 -11.17
C LEU A 73 5.64 -7.13 -9.77
N LEU A 74 5.38 -8.08 -8.88
CA LEU A 74 5.43 -7.84 -7.44
C LEU A 74 6.84 -7.37 -7.05
N ASN A 75 6.92 -6.42 -6.12
CA ASN A 75 8.20 -5.90 -5.60
C ASN A 75 8.69 -6.66 -4.36
N ILE A 76 7.86 -7.56 -3.83
CA ILE A 76 8.20 -8.49 -2.76
C ILE A 76 7.99 -9.94 -3.24
N PRO A 77 8.75 -10.91 -2.68
CA PRO A 77 8.60 -12.31 -3.04
C PRO A 77 7.18 -12.84 -2.79
N ALA A 78 6.74 -13.80 -3.60
CA ALA A 78 5.42 -14.41 -3.50
C ALA A 78 5.13 -14.99 -2.11
N GLY A 79 6.13 -15.56 -1.44
CA GLY A 79 6.02 -16.08 -0.07
C GLY A 79 5.85 -15.02 1.02
N ASN A 80 5.86 -13.73 0.66
CA ASN A 80 5.57 -12.61 1.55
C ASN A 80 4.23 -11.93 1.20
N MET A 81 3.49 -12.48 0.23
CA MET A 81 2.19 -11.97 -0.19
C MET A 81 1.08 -12.86 0.39
N SER A 82 0.15 -12.27 1.13
CA SER A 82 -1.04 -12.98 1.61
C SER A 82 -2.16 -11.99 1.92
N ALA A 83 -3.41 -12.43 1.82
CA ALA A 83 -4.55 -11.70 2.37
C ALA A 83 -4.74 -11.93 3.87
N ARG A 84 -3.99 -12.87 4.47
CA ARG A 84 -4.08 -13.27 5.87
C ARG A 84 -2.77 -13.02 6.60
N ALA A 85 -2.85 -12.37 7.76
CA ALA A 85 -1.66 -12.14 8.57
C ALA A 85 -1.12 -13.43 9.23
N ASP A 86 -2.00 -14.40 9.49
CA ASP A 86 -1.69 -15.66 10.16
C ASP A 86 -1.35 -16.81 9.20
N GLN A 87 -1.56 -16.64 7.88
CA GLN A 87 -1.27 -17.64 6.85
C GLN A 87 -0.42 -17.02 5.74
N ARG A 88 0.89 -16.96 5.98
CA ARG A 88 1.85 -16.25 5.12
C ARG A 88 1.96 -16.82 3.69
N LEU A 89 1.73 -18.13 3.52
CA LEU A 89 1.88 -18.81 2.23
C LEU A 89 0.56 -18.97 1.46
N ASP A 90 -0.57 -18.41 1.91
CA ASP A 90 -1.89 -18.64 1.28
C ASP A 90 -1.92 -18.29 -0.22
N PHE A 91 -1.22 -17.23 -0.66
CA PHE A 91 -1.08 -16.92 -2.09
C PHE A 91 -0.33 -18.00 -2.88
N VAL A 92 0.81 -18.47 -2.34
CA VAL A 92 1.65 -19.49 -2.98
C VAL A 92 0.91 -20.83 -3.02
N GLU A 93 0.22 -21.19 -1.95
CA GLU A 93 -0.62 -22.39 -1.86
C GLU A 93 -1.77 -22.34 -2.85
N TRP A 94 -2.46 -21.18 -2.96
CA TRP A 94 -3.50 -20.97 -3.95
C TRP A 94 -2.98 -21.13 -5.38
N LEU A 95 -1.82 -20.53 -5.70
CA LEU A 95 -1.19 -20.63 -7.02
C LEU A 95 -0.86 -22.08 -7.39
N ARG A 96 -0.36 -22.88 -6.44
CA ARG A 96 -0.04 -24.31 -6.66
C ARG A 96 -1.27 -25.16 -6.99
N GLY A 97 -2.46 -24.69 -6.62
CA GLY A 97 -3.73 -25.32 -6.98
C GLY A 97 -4.32 -24.88 -8.32
N GLN A 98 -3.67 -23.96 -9.06
CA GLN A 98 -4.19 -23.45 -10.34
C GLN A 98 -3.72 -24.29 -11.54
N ASP A 99 -4.47 -24.20 -12.64
CA ASP A 99 -4.10 -24.83 -13.90
C ASP A 99 -2.72 -24.32 -14.40
N PRO A 100 -1.76 -25.21 -14.68
CA PRO A 100 -0.43 -24.83 -15.16
C PRO A 100 -0.43 -24.08 -16.51
N THR A 101 -1.41 -24.32 -17.38
CA THR A 101 -1.50 -23.65 -18.68
C THR A 101 -1.95 -22.19 -18.51
N TRP A 102 -2.93 -21.96 -17.63
CA TRP A 102 -3.33 -20.62 -17.22
C TRP A 102 -2.16 -19.86 -16.56
N LEU A 103 -1.42 -20.48 -15.62
CA LEU A 103 -0.26 -19.83 -14.99
C LEU A 103 0.80 -19.38 -16.00
N ARG A 104 1.12 -20.25 -16.98
CA ARG A 104 2.07 -19.91 -18.06
C ARG A 104 1.55 -18.73 -18.90
N ALA A 105 0.26 -18.70 -19.22
CA ALA A 105 -0.34 -17.59 -19.96
C ALA A 105 -0.28 -16.26 -19.17
N GLN A 106 -0.31 -16.31 -17.84
CA GLN A 106 -0.12 -15.15 -16.96
C GLN A 106 1.36 -14.77 -16.75
N GLY A 107 2.32 -15.51 -17.33
CA GLY A 107 3.74 -15.24 -17.20
C GLY A 107 4.43 -15.89 -15.99
N ALA A 108 3.80 -16.89 -15.37
CA ALA A 108 4.39 -17.69 -14.29
C ALA A 108 4.68 -19.14 -14.74
N ASN A 109 5.97 -19.45 -14.90
CA ASN A 109 6.42 -20.80 -15.30
C ASN A 109 6.72 -21.71 -14.08
N THR A 110 7.10 -21.11 -12.96
CA THR A 110 7.40 -21.77 -11.70
C THR A 110 6.75 -21.02 -10.56
N ILE A 111 6.47 -21.72 -9.46
CA ILE A 111 5.86 -21.14 -8.26
C ILE A 111 6.73 -21.48 -7.05
N ALA A 112 7.74 -20.65 -6.80
CA ALA A 112 8.55 -20.69 -5.58
C ALA A 112 8.22 -19.49 -4.66
N PRO A 113 8.31 -19.65 -3.33
CA PRO A 113 8.13 -18.53 -2.39
C PRO A 113 9.06 -17.34 -2.63
N GLY A 114 10.24 -17.58 -3.23
CA GLY A 114 11.21 -16.54 -3.59
C GLY A 114 10.90 -15.79 -4.89
N ASP A 115 9.92 -16.25 -5.68
CA ASP A 115 9.64 -15.69 -7.01
C ASP A 115 8.96 -14.32 -6.92
N PHE A 116 9.28 -13.47 -7.88
CA PHE A 116 8.58 -12.21 -8.11
C PHE A 116 7.60 -12.38 -9.26
N LEU A 117 6.37 -12.69 -8.90
CA LEU A 117 5.33 -13.01 -9.87
C LEU A 117 4.65 -11.73 -10.39
N PRO A 118 4.04 -11.76 -11.58
CA PRO A 118 3.22 -10.68 -12.09
C PRO A 118 2.12 -10.24 -11.10
N ARG A 119 1.93 -8.93 -10.92
CA ARG A 119 0.88 -8.35 -10.05
C ARG A 119 -0.54 -8.85 -10.38
N PRO A 120 -0.92 -9.06 -11.66
CA PRO A 120 -2.25 -9.58 -11.99
C PRO A 120 -2.56 -10.95 -11.38
N LEU A 121 -1.55 -11.80 -11.13
CA LEU A 121 -1.75 -13.08 -10.42
C LEU A 121 -2.18 -12.85 -8.97
N PHE A 122 -1.61 -11.86 -8.29
CA PHE A 122 -2.07 -11.50 -6.95
C PHE A 122 -3.48 -10.91 -6.99
N GLY A 123 -3.83 -10.16 -8.04
CA GLY A 123 -5.21 -9.70 -8.26
C GLY A 123 -6.21 -10.85 -8.43
N ALA A 124 -5.85 -11.87 -9.22
CA ALA A 124 -6.65 -13.09 -9.36
C ALA A 124 -6.83 -13.83 -8.02
N TYR A 125 -5.77 -13.92 -7.22
CA TYR A 125 -5.85 -14.44 -5.86
C TYR A 125 -6.80 -13.61 -4.98
N MET A 126 -6.73 -12.27 -5.01
CA MET A 126 -7.64 -11.44 -4.20
C MET A 126 -9.10 -11.60 -4.62
N ARG A 127 -9.41 -11.82 -5.90
CA ARG A 127 -10.76 -12.21 -6.34
C ARG A 127 -11.19 -13.54 -5.73
N ALA A 128 -10.29 -14.52 -5.71
CA ALA A 128 -10.55 -15.82 -5.08
C ALA A 128 -10.78 -15.68 -3.57
N VAL A 129 -10.04 -14.80 -2.89
CA VAL A 129 -10.26 -14.47 -1.47
C VAL A 129 -11.63 -13.82 -1.27
N TYR A 130 -12.05 -12.90 -2.15
CA TYR A 130 -13.39 -12.33 -2.09
C TYR A 130 -14.49 -13.39 -2.29
N ALA A 131 -14.30 -14.33 -3.21
CA ALA A 131 -15.22 -15.46 -3.38
C ALA A 131 -15.32 -16.33 -2.11
N ARG A 132 -14.17 -16.70 -1.50
CA ARG A 132 -14.12 -17.40 -0.21
C ARG A 132 -14.84 -16.62 0.90
N ALA A 133 -14.69 -15.29 0.93
CA ALA A 133 -15.37 -14.43 1.89
C ALA A 133 -16.90 -14.46 1.69
N ARG A 134 -17.39 -14.46 0.45
CA ARG A 134 -18.83 -14.59 0.15
C ARG A 134 -19.39 -15.94 0.59
N GLU A 135 -18.67 -17.02 0.31
CA GLU A 135 -19.04 -18.37 0.75
C GLU A 135 -19.10 -18.46 2.28
N LEU A 136 -18.08 -17.92 2.97
CA LEU A 136 -18.03 -17.89 4.43
C LEU A 136 -19.14 -17.04 5.04
N ALA A 137 -19.44 -15.88 4.46
CA ALA A 137 -20.56 -15.04 4.89
C ALA A 137 -21.89 -15.78 4.74
N SER A 138 -22.12 -16.43 3.58
CA SER A 138 -23.33 -17.22 3.33
C SER A 138 -23.46 -18.39 4.31
N ALA A 139 -22.39 -19.13 4.57
CA ALA A 139 -22.38 -20.25 5.50
C ALA A 139 -22.71 -19.82 6.95
N ARG A 140 -22.46 -18.56 7.28
CA ARG A 140 -22.75 -17.96 8.59
C ARG A 140 -24.06 -17.16 8.63
N GLY A 141 -24.85 -17.17 7.56
CA GLY A 141 -26.09 -16.40 7.46
C GLY A 141 -25.89 -14.87 7.49
N ILE A 142 -24.71 -14.39 7.10
CA ILE A 142 -24.37 -12.96 7.05
C ILE A 142 -24.77 -12.40 5.69
N ALA A 143 -25.59 -11.35 5.69
CA ALA A 143 -25.99 -10.67 4.47
C ALA A 143 -24.86 -9.75 3.98
N LEU A 144 -24.04 -10.25 3.04
CA LEU A 144 -22.99 -9.46 2.38
C LEU A 144 -23.50 -8.89 1.05
N ARG A 145 -23.63 -7.57 0.98
CA ARG A 145 -24.02 -6.83 -0.23
C ARG A 145 -22.84 -6.07 -0.81
N HIS A 146 -22.52 -6.32 -2.07
CA HIS A 146 -21.66 -5.44 -2.87
C HIS A 146 -22.51 -4.31 -3.46
N VAL A 147 -22.16 -3.08 -3.12
CA VAL A 147 -22.75 -1.85 -3.65
C VAL A 147 -21.78 -1.29 -4.68
N GLN A 148 -22.13 -1.42 -5.96
CA GLN A 148 -21.35 -0.92 -7.10
C GLN A 148 -21.47 0.59 -7.25
N SER A 149 -20.98 1.32 -6.26
CA SER A 149 -20.97 2.78 -6.26
C SER A 149 -19.79 3.30 -5.46
N ARG A 150 -19.20 4.39 -5.93
CA ARG A 150 -18.22 5.16 -5.18
C ARG A 150 -18.91 5.87 -4.02
N VAL A 151 -18.25 5.86 -2.86
CA VAL A 151 -18.66 6.64 -1.68
C VAL A 151 -18.09 8.04 -1.79
N ARG A 152 -18.93 9.05 -1.54
CA ARG A 152 -18.56 10.48 -1.60
C ARG A 152 -18.58 11.17 -0.24
N ARG A 153 -19.23 10.58 0.76
CA ARG A 153 -19.31 11.13 2.12
C ARG A 153 -19.52 10.02 3.14
N VAL A 154 -18.82 10.12 4.27
CA VAL A 154 -19.05 9.32 5.48
C VAL A 154 -19.09 10.28 6.66
N ALA A 155 -20.14 10.21 7.47
CA ALA A 155 -20.32 11.09 8.61
C ALA A 155 -20.78 10.31 9.86
N PRO A 156 -20.18 10.54 11.04
CA PRO A 156 -20.70 10.02 12.29
C PRO A 156 -22.11 10.58 12.57
N GLN A 157 -22.94 9.81 13.28
CA GLN A 157 -24.32 10.20 13.59
C GLN A 157 -24.51 10.58 15.06
N PRO A 158 -25.41 11.54 15.36
CA PRO A 158 -25.85 11.78 16.73
C PRO A 158 -26.47 10.50 17.32
N GLY A 159 -25.89 9.98 18.40
CA GLY A 159 -26.33 8.72 19.03
C GLY A 159 -25.52 7.48 18.64
N GLY A 160 -24.45 7.64 17.84
CA GLY A 160 -23.57 6.57 17.42
C GLY A 160 -23.91 6.01 16.03
N GLY A 161 -22.96 5.30 15.44
CA GLY A 161 -23.05 4.84 14.06
C GLY A 161 -22.67 5.92 13.05
N VAL A 162 -22.85 5.57 11.78
CA VAL A 162 -22.26 6.27 10.64
C VAL A 162 -23.24 6.28 9.46
N CYS A 163 -23.36 7.44 8.81
CA CYS A 163 -24.06 7.60 7.55
C CYS A 163 -23.07 7.51 6.40
N VAL A 164 -23.30 6.61 5.44
CA VAL A 164 -22.51 6.45 4.23
C VAL A 164 -23.34 6.87 3.03
N GLU A 165 -22.85 7.87 2.28
CA GLU A 165 -23.47 8.34 1.06
C GLU A 165 -22.59 8.03 -0.15
N ALA A 166 -23.20 7.40 -1.15
CA ALA A 166 -22.57 7.05 -2.40
C ALA A 166 -23.08 7.93 -3.55
N ASP A 167 -22.43 7.84 -4.70
CA ASP A 167 -22.87 8.51 -5.93
C ASP A 167 -24.26 8.04 -6.37
N GLN A 168 -24.58 6.77 -6.10
CA GLN A 168 -25.85 6.15 -6.45
C GLN A 168 -26.46 5.40 -5.27
N GLY A 169 -27.79 5.42 -5.18
CA GLY A 169 -28.57 4.73 -4.14
C GLY A 169 -28.87 5.61 -2.91
N ALA A 170 -29.69 5.08 -2.00
CA ALA A 170 -30.00 5.75 -0.74
C ALA A 170 -28.82 5.72 0.23
N PRO A 171 -28.73 6.70 1.15
CA PRO A 171 -27.79 6.64 2.26
C PRO A 171 -27.91 5.34 3.06
N CYS A 172 -26.78 4.84 3.54
CA CYS A 172 -26.71 3.69 4.43
C CYS A 172 -26.37 4.14 5.85
N HIS A 173 -27.19 3.75 6.81
CA HIS A 173 -26.89 3.86 8.23
C HIS A 173 -26.21 2.57 8.68
N ALA A 174 -24.90 2.64 8.91
CA ALA A 174 -24.13 1.54 9.45
C ALA A 174 -23.75 1.79 10.91
N ARG A 175 -23.51 0.72 11.67
CA ARG A 175 -23.01 0.86 13.05
C ARG A 175 -21.53 1.20 13.07
N ILE A 176 -20.76 0.61 12.16
CA ILE A 176 -19.31 0.83 12.03
C ILE A 176 -18.98 0.95 10.53
N ALA A 177 -18.06 1.86 10.18
CA ALA A 177 -17.47 1.98 8.87
C ALA A 177 -15.96 1.73 8.92
N VAL A 178 -15.45 1.02 7.91
CA VAL A 178 -14.01 0.84 7.67
C VAL A 178 -13.65 1.41 6.31
N LEU A 179 -12.80 2.43 6.30
CA LEU A 179 -12.36 3.13 5.11
C LEU A 179 -11.10 2.46 4.53
N CYS A 180 -11.24 1.94 3.32
CA CYS A 180 -10.24 1.21 2.54
C CYS A 180 -10.18 1.74 1.09
N ASN A 181 -10.38 3.04 0.88
CA ASN A 181 -10.56 3.67 -0.44
C ASN A 181 -9.28 3.78 -1.30
N GLY A 182 -8.16 3.24 -0.81
CA GLY A 182 -6.93 3.08 -1.59
C GLY A 182 -6.11 4.37 -1.72
N ASN A 183 -5.27 4.40 -2.77
CA ASN A 183 -4.27 5.44 -2.98
C ASN A 183 -4.90 6.71 -3.58
N LEU A 184 -4.54 7.89 -3.08
CA LEU A 184 -4.96 9.15 -3.68
C LEU A 184 -4.19 9.41 -4.98
N PRO A 185 -4.83 9.94 -6.04
CA PRO A 185 -4.15 10.31 -7.27
C PRO A 185 -2.98 11.27 -7.04
N SER A 186 -1.96 11.19 -7.91
CA SER A 186 -0.83 12.13 -7.85
C SER A 186 -1.28 13.54 -8.23
N GLN A 187 -0.79 14.53 -7.49
CA GLN A 187 -1.04 15.97 -7.70
C GLN A 187 0.27 16.72 -8.00
N ALA A 188 1.27 16.00 -8.56
CA ALA A 188 2.61 16.56 -8.79
C ALA A 188 2.64 17.57 -9.94
N PHE A 189 1.82 17.38 -10.98
CA PHE A 189 1.81 18.21 -12.19
C PHE A 189 0.38 18.57 -12.63
N PRO A 190 -0.42 19.27 -11.80
CA PRO A 190 -1.81 19.61 -12.15
C PRO A 190 -1.90 20.42 -13.44
N GLN A 191 -0.90 21.25 -13.74
CA GLN A 191 -0.83 22.05 -14.97
C GLN A 191 -0.65 21.23 -16.26
N LEU A 192 -0.31 19.93 -16.15
CA LEU A 192 -0.11 19.04 -17.30
C LEU A 192 -1.27 18.07 -17.52
N GLN A 193 -2.28 18.07 -16.64
CA GLN A 193 -3.32 17.04 -16.60
C GLN A 193 -4.02 16.83 -17.96
N ASP A 194 -4.23 17.91 -18.72
CA ASP A 194 -4.90 17.88 -20.03
C ASP A 194 -3.93 17.94 -21.23
N ALA A 195 -2.62 17.91 -20.98
CA ALA A 195 -1.61 18.00 -22.03
C ALA A 195 -1.52 16.67 -22.84
N PRO A 196 -1.65 16.69 -24.18
CA PRO A 196 -1.55 15.48 -24.99
C PRO A 196 -0.20 14.78 -24.82
N GLY A 197 -0.23 13.49 -24.49
CA GLY A 197 0.98 12.69 -24.26
C GLY A 197 1.53 12.75 -22.83
N TYR A 198 0.82 13.43 -21.92
CA TYR A 198 1.08 13.34 -20.48
C TYR A 198 0.35 12.13 -19.87
N PHE A 199 1.07 11.38 -19.05
CA PHE A 199 0.51 10.29 -18.24
C PHE A 199 0.73 10.62 -16.75
N ASN A 200 -0.34 10.90 -16.01
CA ASN A 200 -0.26 11.22 -14.57
C ASN A 200 0.08 10.01 -13.67
N SER A 201 0.19 8.81 -14.26
CA SER A 201 0.59 7.57 -13.60
C SER A 201 1.15 6.62 -14.67
N PRO A 202 2.10 5.73 -14.33
CA PRO A 202 2.50 4.68 -15.26
C PRO A 202 1.47 3.54 -15.33
N TYR A 203 0.51 3.50 -14.40
CA TYR A 203 -0.49 2.43 -14.30
C TYR A 203 -1.83 2.85 -14.90
N PRO A 204 -2.56 1.93 -15.54
CA PRO A 204 -2.12 0.57 -15.87
C PRO A 204 -1.07 0.59 -16.99
N VAL A 205 -0.03 -0.26 -16.87
CA VAL A 205 1.15 -0.15 -17.74
C VAL A 205 0.89 -0.61 -19.17
N HIS A 206 -0.12 -1.45 -19.42
CA HIS A 206 -0.54 -1.81 -20.78
C HIS A 206 -1.09 -0.59 -21.55
N ALA A 207 -1.89 0.25 -20.90
CA ALA A 207 -2.48 1.44 -21.52
C ALA A 207 -1.40 2.50 -21.79
N LEU A 208 -0.47 2.67 -20.83
CA LEU A 208 0.72 3.50 -21.01
C LEU A 208 1.51 3.08 -22.25
N ALA A 209 1.84 1.78 -22.34
CA ALA A 209 2.68 1.26 -23.41
C ALA A 209 1.97 1.33 -24.78
N ALA A 210 0.66 1.10 -24.83
CA ALA A 210 -0.14 1.26 -26.05
C ALA A 210 -0.25 2.71 -26.51
N GLY A 211 -0.22 3.68 -25.57
CA GLY A 211 -0.33 5.10 -25.84
C GLY A 211 0.97 5.79 -26.28
N ILE A 212 2.11 5.07 -26.32
CA ILE A 212 3.42 5.65 -26.62
C ILE A 212 3.97 5.07 -27.92
N ALA A 213 4.27 5.96 -28.87
CA ALA A 213 4.87 5.58 -30.14
C ALA A 213 6.26 4.93 -29.96
N ALA A 214 6.56 3.91 -30.79
CA ALA A 214 7.73 3.06 -30.61
C ALA A 214 9.06 3.82 -30.65
N ASP A 215 9.22 4.84 -31.49
CA ASP A 215 10.50 5.55 -31.66
C ASP A 215 10.54 6.94 -30.98
N ALA A 216 9.47 7.32 -30.28
CA ALA A 216 9.34 8.67 -29.72
C ALA A 216 10.24 8.90 -28.50
N PRO A 217 10.74 10.12 -28.26
CA PRO A 217 11.44 10.45 -27.03
C PRO A 217 10.47 10.52 -25.84
N VAL A 218 10.80 9.81 -24.76
CA VAL A 218 9.99 9.71 -23.55
C VAL A 218 10.76 10.24 -22.35
N CYS A 219 10.13 11.10 -21.54
CA CYS A 219 10.64 11.48 -20.23
C CYS A 219 9.82 10.83 -19.11
N VAL A 220 10.47 10.16 -18.17
CA VAL A 220 9.88 9.59 -16.95
C VAL A 220 10.32 10.42 -15.76
N VAL A 221 9.39 11.10 -15.09
CA VAL A 221 9.68 11.88 -13.89
C VAL A 221 9.60 10.98 -12.66
N GLY A 222 10.75 10.66 -12.08
CA GLY A 222 10.94 9.69 -11.02
C GLY A 222 11.93 8.60 -11.43
N THR A 223 12.60 8.03 -10.44
CA THR A 223 13.58 6.93 -10.61
C THR A 223 13.30 5.76 -9.66
N SER A 224 12.09 5.70 -9.11
CA SER A 224 11.67 4.65 -8.15
C SER A 224 11.05 3.43 -8.85
N LEU A 225 10.45 2.51 -8.09
CA LEU A 225 9.82 1.29 -8.61
C LEU A 225 8.79 1.57 -9.72
N SER A 226 7.97 2.61 -9.57
CA SER A 226 7.01 3.02 -10.61
C SER A 226 7.67 3.42 -11.93
N ALA A 227 8.87 4.00 -11.89
CA ALA A 227 9.63 4.32 -13.11
C ALA A 227 10.21 3.04 -13.74
N VAL A 228 10.69 2.10 -12.93
CA VAL A 228 11.16 0.79 -13.39
C VAL A 228 10.04 0.03 -14.09
N ASP A 229 8.82 0.05 -13.55
CA ASP A 229 7.64 -0.61 -14.16
C ASP A 229 7.27 0.03 -15.50
N ALA A 230 7.28 1.36 -15.59
CA ALA A 230 7.05 2.08 -16.85
C ALA A 230 8.06 1.68 -17.94
N ILE A 231 9.35 1.67 -17.61
CA ILE A 231 10.44 1.28 -18.52
C ILE A 231 10.29 -0.18 -18.94
N ALA A 232 10.00 -1.09 -17.99
CA ALA A 232 9.81 -2.50 -18.28
C ALA A 232 8.62 -2.76 -19.22
N ALA A 233 7.55 -1.97 -19.09
CA ALA A 233 6.39 -2.03 -19.98
C ALA A 233 6.69 -1.50 -21.38
N LEU A 234 7.36 -0.34 -21.49
CA LEU A 234 7.80 0.21 -22.77
C LEU A 234 8.72 -0.76 -23.52
N GLN A 235 9.67 -1.36 -22.81
CA GLN A 235 10.55 -2.37 -23.39
C GLN A 235 9.75 -3.60 -23.88
N GLN A 236 8.79 -4.09 -23.09
CA GLN A 236 7.96 -5.23 -23.49
C GLN A 236 7.10 -4.91 -24.73
N ALA A 237 6.64 -3.67 -24.87
CA ALA A 237 5.90 -3.20 -26.04
C ALA A 237 6.79 -2.88 -27.26
N GLY A 238 8.11 -3.09 -27.17
CA GLY A 238 9.04 -2.90 -28.28
C GLY A 238 9.41 -1.44 -28.56
N HIS A 239 9.30 -0.56 -27.56
CA HIS A 239 9.78 0.82 -27.66
C HIS A 239 11.30 0.87 -27.91
N ARG A 240 11.71 1.64 -28.92
CA ARG A 240 13.08 1.85 -29.40
C ARG A 240 13.58 3.28 -29.20
N GLY A 241 12.66 4.22 -28.94
CA GLY A 241 12.99 5.62 -28.71
C GLY A 241 13.81 5.87 -27.44
N PRO A 242 14.44 7.06 -27.32
CA PRO A 242 15.24 7.40 -26.14
C PRO A 242 14.35 7.66 -24.92
N ILE A 243 14.81 7.18 -23.76
CA ILE A 243 14.13 7.30 -22.46
C ILE A 243 15.02 8.10 -21.51
N LEU A 244 14.51 9.23 -21.03
CA LEU A 244 15.13 10.02 -19.96
C LEU A 244 14.35 9.83 -18.66
N CYS A 245 14.95 9.18 -17.67
CA CYS A 245 14.47 9.21 -16.30
C CYS A 245 15.08 10.41 -15.55
N ALA A 246 14.22 11.24 -14.96
CA ALA A 246 14.61 12.46 -14.29
C ALA A 246 14.10 12.46 -12.85
N SER A 247 14.96 12.67 -11.86
CA SER A 247 14.55 12.82 -10.47
C SER A 247 15.44 13.83 -9.73
N ARG A 248 15.10 14.15 -8.48
CA ARG A 248 15.88 15.11 -7.68
C ARG A 248 17.34 14.66 -7.48
N ASN A 249 17.56 13.37 -7.27
CA ASN A 249 18.89 12.82 -6.94
C ASN A 249 19.44 11.82 -7.96
N GLY A 250 18.67 11.44 -8.99
CA GLY A 250 19.12 10.53 -10.05
C GLY A 250 19.42 9.10 -9.57
N ARG A 251 18.99 8.70 -8.37
CA ARG A 251 19.31 7.38 -7.81
C ARG A 251 18.27 6.33 -8.23
N LEU A 252 18.77 5.17 -8.65
CA LEU A 252 17.96 3.96 -8.85
C LEU A 252 17.78 3.20 -7.53
N PRO A 253 16.71 2.39 -7.38
CA PRO A 253 16.52 1.58 -6.19
C PRO A 253 17.58 0.47 -6.08
N ALA A 254 17.79 -0.06 -4.88
CA ALA A 254 18.71 -1.19 -4.70
C ALA A 254 18.17 -2.47 -5.36
N VAL A 255 19.07 -3.28 -5.93
CA VAL A 255 18.70 -4.57 -6.53
C VAL A 255 18.58 -5.61 -5.42
N ARG A 256 17.52 -6.44 -5.44
CA ARG A 256 17.39 -7.50 -4.44
C ARG A 256 18.37 -8.65 -4.74
N SER A 257 19.11 -9.08 -3.72
CA SER A 257 19.87 -10.33 -3.80
C SER A 257 18.93 -11.55 -3.74
N PRO A 258 19.02 -12.51 -4.68
CA PRO A 258 18.29 -13.77 -4.63
C PRO A 258 18.81 -14.71 -3.53
N HIS A 259 19.98 -14.43 -2.95
CA HIS A 259 20.60 -15.24 -1.90
C HIS A 259 20.15 -14.86 -0.50
N ASN A 260 19.37 -13.78 -0.36
CA ASN A 260 18.84 -13.34 0.93
C ASN A 260 17.96 -14.42 1.57
N ARG A 261 18.16 -14.65 2.86
CA ARG A 261 17.28 -15.47 3.69
C ARG A 261 16.59 -14.57 4.70
N ALA A 262 15.28 -14.69 4.81
CA ALA A 262 14.52 -13.97 5.82
C ALA A 262 14.88 -14.54 7.21
N PRO A 263 15.14 -13.69 8.22
CA PRO A 263 15.21 -14.16 9.60
C PRO A 263 13.80 -14.57 10.07
N ASP A 264 13.73 -15.52 11.01
CA ASP A 264 12.46 -15.91 11.64
C ASP A 264 11.83 -14.72 12.39
N THR A 265 12.66 -14.00 13.15
CA THR A 265 12.29 -12.76 13.82
C THR A 265 13.53 -11.91 14.09
N LEU A 266 13.33 -10.60 14.23
CA LEU A 266 14.35 -9.68 14.72
C LEU A 266 14.38 -9.68 16.25
N ARG A 267 15.52 -9.37 16.86
CA ARG A 267 15.68 -9.38 18.32
C ARG A 267 15.10 -8.12 18.98
N GLN A 268 15.44 -6.96 18.44
CA GLN A 268 15.12 -5.62 18.95
C GLN A 268 14.06 -4.93 18.13
N LEU A 269 13.99 -5.20 16.82
CA LEU A 269 13.05 -4.56 15.90
C LEU A 269 11.87 -5.48 15.55
N SER A 270 11.44 -6.29 16.52
CA SER A 270 10.25 -7.15 16.47
C SER A 270 9.16 -6.64 17.42
N PRO A 271 7.92 -7.15 17.33
CA PRO A 271 6.82 -6.69 18.18
C PRO A 271 7.11 -6.74 19.69
N ASP A 272 7.90 -7.73 20.13
CA ASP A 272 8.32 -7.88 21.53
C ASP A 272 9.61 -7.11 21.86
N GLY A 273 10.45 -6.86 20.86
CA GLY A 273 11.73 -6.18 21.01
C GLY A 273 11.59 -4.66 21.09
N VAL A 274 10.69 -4.11 20.28
CA VAL A 274 10.52 -2.67 20.10
C VAL A 274 10.12 -1.96 21.41
N PRO A 275 9.12 -2.46 22.18
CA PRO A 275 8.79 -1.88 23.49
C PRO A 275 9.96 -1.93 24.49
N LYS A 276 10.76 -3.00 24.47
CA LYS A 276 11.92 -3.15 25.35
C LYS A 276 13.03 -2.18 24.96
N LEU A 277 13.24 -1.97 23.66
CA LEU A 277 14.16 -0.96 23.15
C LEU A 277 13.71 0.43 23.62
N ALA A 278 12.45 0.81 23.38
CA ALA A 278 11.90 2.10 23.82
C ALA A 278 12.00 2.28 25.34
N ALA A 279 11.70 1.26 26.14
CA ALA A 279 11.81 1.33 27.60
C ALA A 279 13.24 1.65 28.08
N ARG A 280 14.28 1.14 27.40
CA ARG A 280 15.69 1.49 27.68
C ARG A 280 16.04 2.94 27.31
N HIS A 281 15.23 3.58 26.48
CA HIS A 281 15.38 4.96 26.01
C HIS A 281 14.28 5.90 26.55
N GLY A 282 13.71 5.61 27.73
CA GLY A 282 12.76 6.50 28.39
C GLY A 282 11.30 6.38 27.91
N GLY A 283 10.97 5.30 27.21
CA GLY A 283 9.61 5.04 26.70
C GLY A 283 9.39 5.44 25.23
N GLU A 284 10.37 6.10 24.63
CA GLU A 284 10.35 6.57 23.24
C GLU A 284 11.58 6.05 22.48
N LEU A 285 11.53 6.10 21.15
CA LEU A 285 12.66 5.78 20.27
C LEU A 285 13.30 7.04 19.71
N SER A 286 14.56 6.94 19.29
CA SER A 286 15.22 7.91 18.41
C SER A 286 15.73 7.24 17.15
N LEU A 287 16.01 8.02 16.10
CA LEU A 287 16.60 7.51 14.87
C LEU A 287 17.98 6.89 15.12
N GLU A 288 18.75 7.40 16.07
CA GLU A 288 20.06 6.86 16.45
C GLU A 288 19.92 5.50 17.16
N ALA A 289 18.93 5.35 18.05
CA ALA A 289 18.62 4.06 18.68
C ALA A 289 18.18 3.02 17.63
N ILE A 290 17.33 3.40 16.68
CA ILE A 290 16.89 2.53 15.58
C ILE A 290 18.07 2.15 14.67
N ALA A 291 18.94 3.10 14.32
CA ALA A 291 20.11 2.84 13.50
C ALA A 291 21.08 1.85 14.18
N THR A 292 21.25 1.99 15.49
CA THR A 292 22.07 1.07 16.30
C THR A 292 21.45 -0.33 16.33
N ALA A 293 20.15 -0.43 16.58
CA ALA A 293 19.43 -1.70 16.55
C ALA A 293 19.52 -2.37 15.17
N LEU A 294 19.32 -1.63 14.07
CA LEU A 294 19.47 -2.15 12.70
C LEU A 294 20.86 -2.72 12.46
N LYS A 295 21.91 -2.05 12.93
CA LYS A 295 23.30 -2.53 12.83
C LYS A 295 23.50 -3.85 13.57
N GLU A 296 23.00 -3.94 14.79
CA GLU A 296 23.10 -5.15 15.62
C GLU A 296 22.32 -6.33 15.04
N GLU A 297 21.14 -6.10 14.46
CA GLU A 297 20.39 -7.13 13.72
C GLU A 297 21.16 -7.66 12.52
N VAL A 298 21.80 -6.77 11.75
CA VAL A 298 22.61 -7.16 10.59
C VAL A 298 23.83 -7.98 11.02
N GLN A 299 24.50 -7.58 12.10
CA GLN A 299 25.61 -8.33 12.67
C GLN A 299 25.17 -9.71 13.18
N ALA A 300 23.98 -9.80 13.77
CA ALA A 300 23.41 -11.08 14.23
C ALA A 300 23.13 -12.07 13.08
N LEU A 301 22.96 -11.58 11.85
CA LEU A 301 22.85 -12.39 10.63
C LEU A 301 24.21 -12.64 9.94
N GLY A 302 25.32 -12.35 10.62
CA GLY A 302 26.67 -12.51 10.06
C GLY A 302 27.03 -11.49 8.98
N GLY A 303 26.27 -10.39 8.88
CA GLY A 303 26.51 -9.31 7.93
C GLY A 303 27.27 -8.13 8.53
N SER A 304 27.59 -7.16 7.67
CA SER A 304 28.11 -5.85 8.05
C SER A 304 27.31 -4.74 7.35
N LEU A 305 27.29 -3.55 7.96
CA LEU A 305 26.77 -2.35 7.32
C LEU A 305 27.93 -1.63 6.61
N ASP A 306 28.28 -2.10 5.43
CA ASP A 306 29.14 -1.31 4.53
C ASP A 306 28.37 -0.09 4.02
N THR A 307 28.94 1.10 4.20
CA THR A 307 28.30 2.39 3.88
C THR A 307 27.91 2.48 2.40
N GLU A 308 28.78 2.05 1.49
CA GLU A 308 28.49 2.07 0.05
C GLU A 308 27.48 1.01 -0.34
N ASP A 309 27.47 -0.15 0.31
CA ASP A 309 26.49 -1.19 0.07
C ASP A 309 25.10 -0.81 0.57
N VAL A 310 25.00 -0.13 1.71
CA VAL A 310 23.71 0.24 2.30
C VAL A 310 23.15 1.49 1.64
N PHE A 311 23.96 2.53 1.42
CA PHE A 311 23.48 3.82 0.89
C PHE A 311 23.58 3.93 -0.64
N GLY A 312 24.28 2.99 -1.28
CA GLY A 312 24.47 2.92 -2.72
C GLY A 312 25.62 3.81 -3.20
N THR A 313 26.19 3.42 -4.34
CA THR A 313 27.25 4.17 -5.03
C THR A 313 26.72 5.51 -5.54
N ALA A 314 27.42 6.60 -5.20
CA ALA A 314 27.12 7.93 -5.71
C ALA A 314 27.60 8.09 -7.16
N GLY A 315 26.98 9.00 -7.92
CA GLY A 315 27.39 9.34 -9.28
C GLY A 315 26.50 8.71 -10.35
N ASP A 316 27.13 8.27 -11.45
CA ASP A 316 26.47 7.76 -12.66
C ASP A 316 25.59 6.54 -12.36
N ALA A 317 24.30 6.63 -12.74
CA ALA A 317 23.32 5.60 -12.42
C ALA A 317 23.60 4.25 -13.11
N ARG A 318 24.26 4.24 -14.28
CA ARG A 318 24.66 3.01 -14.96
C ARG A 318 25.77 2.31 -14.18
N ILE A 319 26.81 3.03 -13.76
CA ILE A 319 27.87 2.47 -12.90
C ILE A 319 27.30 1.93 -11.59
N ALA A 320 26.39 2.70 -10.95
CA ALA A 320 25.74 2.28 -9.72
C ALA A 320 24.88 1.02 -9.91
N LEU A 321 24.11 0.93 -11.00
CA LEU A 321 23.32 -0.27 -11.32
C LEU A 321 24.20 -1.49 -11.56
N ASP A 322 25.30 -1.33 -12.30
CA ASP A 322 26.25 -2.42 -12.55
C ASP A 322 26.88 -2.94 -11.24
N ALA A 323 27.20 -2.05 -10.30
CA ALA A 323 27.68 -2.43 -8.97
C ALA A 323 26.61 -3.15 -8.14
N GLU A 324 25.37 -2.66 -8.16
CA GLU A 324 24.24 -3.29 -7.46
C GLU A 324 23.93 -4.69 -7.98
N ILE A 325 23.99 -4.90 -9.30
CA ILE A 325 23.82 -6.20 -9.94
C ILE A 325 24.91 -7.15 -9.45
N ARG A 326 26.19 -6.77 -9.58
CA ARG A 326 27.32 -7.63 -9.17
C ARG A 326 27.23 -8.04 -7.70
N ARG A 327 27.02 -7.08 -6.78
CA ARG A 327 26.92 -7.37 -5.34
C ARG A 327 25.76 -8.31 -5.03
N SER A 328 24.61 -8.10 -5.68
CA SER A 328 23.41 -8.90 -5.44
C SER A 328 23.51 -10.30 -6.04
N GLU A 329 24.20 -10.49 -7.16
CA GLU A 329 24.43 -11.80 -7.77
C GLU A 329 25.42 -12.67 -6.98
N GLN A 330 26.41 -12.05 -6.33
CA GLN A 330 27.51 -12.78 -5.69
C GLN A 330 27.18 -13.34 -4.31
N ALA A 331 26.38 -12.63 -3.51
CA ALA A 331 26.16 -12.99 -2.11
C ALA A 331 24.81 -12.51 -1.57
N ALA A 332 24.43 -13.03 -0.42
CA ALA A 332 23.35 -12.47 0.39
C ALA A 332 23.73 -11.08 0.90
N ARG A 333 22.74 -10.22 1.09
CA ARG A 333 22.86 -8.86 1.62
C ARG A 333 22.01 -8.75 2.90
N PRO A 334 22.53 -9.14 4.08
CA PRO A 334 21.73 -9.27 5.30
C PRO A 334 20.96 -8.01 5.69
N TRP A 335 21.46 -6.81 5.39
CA TRP A 335 20.73 -5.56 5.62
C TRP A 335 19.40 -5.48 4.86
N GLN A 336 19.30 -6.08 3.67
CA GLN A 336 18.03 -6.15 2.93
C GLN A 336 17.02 -7.05 3.65
N ALA A 337 17.49 -8.17 4.20
CA ALA A 337 16.67 -9.10 4.96
C ALA A 337 16.17 -8.48 6.27
N VAL A 338 17.05 -7.81 7.01
CA VAL A 338 16.68 -7.04 8.22
C VAL A 338 15.69 -5.94 7.88
N ALA A 339 15.98 -5.11 6.86
CA ALA A 339 15.10 -4.02 6.46
C ALA A 339 13.70 -4.51 6.05
N ALA A 340 13.60 -5.67 5.41
CA ALA A 340 12.30 -6.29 5.09
C ALA A 340 11.61 -6.87 6.35
N ALA A 341 12.35 -7.53 7.24
CA ALA A 341 11.82 -8.13 8.46
C ALA A 341 11.24 -7.12 9.45
N THR A 342 11.66 -5.84 9.38
CA THR A 342 11.03 -4.76 10.17
C THR A 342 9.54 -4.60 9.89
N ASN A 343 8.99 -5.10 8.78
CA ASN A 343 7.54 -5.10 8.52
C ASN A 343 6.70 -5.72 9.65
N ALA A 344 7.30 -6.61 10.46
CA ALA A 344 6.63 -7.19 11.62
C ALA A 344 6.24 -6.14 12.69
N ALA A 345 6.98 -5.02 12.79
CA ALA A 345 6.79 -4.00 13.83
C ALA A 345 7.02 -2.56 13.35
N VAL A 346 7.05 -2.30 12.04
CA VAL A 346 7.40 -1.00 11.45
C VAL A 346 6.45 0.13 11.91
N ASP A 347 5.19 -0.21 12.11
CA ASP A 347 4.15 0.64 12.68
C ASP A 347 4.38 0.97 14.14
N GLN A 348 4.81 -0.01 14.93
CA GLN A 348 5.14 0.21 16.34
C GLN A 348 6.42 1.04 16.49
N ILE A 349 7.42 0.79 15.64
CA ILE A 349 8.64 1.60 15.57
C ILE A 349 8.27 3.06 15.25
N TRP A 350 7.41 3.26 14.26
CA TRP A 350 6.96 4.59 13.85
C TRP A 350 6.14 5.28 14.95
N HIS A 351 5.25 4.57 15.63
CA HIS A 351 4.42 5.10 16.70
C HIS A 351 5.23 5.55 17.92
N LEU A 352 6.30 4.83 18.25
CA LEU A 352 7.18 5.14 19.38
C LEU A 352 8.25 6.18 19.03
N LEU A 353 8.33 6.65 17.78
CA LEU A 353 9.14 7.81 17.42
C LEU A 353 8.37 9.10 17.74
N PRO A 354 8.95 10.01 18.53
CA PRO A 354 8.38 11.34 18.76
C PRO A 354 8.21 12.10 17.44
N ASP A 355 7.31 13.08 17.43
CA ASP A 355 6.98 13.83 16.22
C ASP A 355 8.20 14.52 15.58
N ALA A 356 9.10 15.06 16.40
CA ALA A 356 10.36 15.65 15.95
C ALA A 356 11.25 14.63 15.20
N GLU A 357 11.35 13.39 15.70
CA GLU A 357 12.13 12.33 15.06
C GLU A 357 11.47 11.83 13.77
N ARG A 358 10.13 11.73 13.75
CA ARG A 358 9.38 11.46 12.52
C ARG A 358 9.64 12.55 11.47
N GLY A 359 9.62 13.82 11.87
CA GLY A 359 9.98 14.95 11.01
C GLY A 359 11.43 14.90 10.49
N ARG A 360 12.39 14.56 11.34
CA ARG A 360 13.80 14.32 10.95
C ARG A 360 13.91 13.18 9.93
N PHE A 361 13.20 12.07 10.15
CA PHE A 361 13.17 10.96 9.21
C PHE A 361 12.62 11.38 7.84
N GLN A 362 11.48 12.08 7.83
CA GLN A 362 10.81 12.52 6.61
C GLN A 362 11.70 13.43 5.76
N SER A 363 12.37 14.38 6.41
CA SER A 363 13.21 15.39 5.75
C SER A 363 14.58 14.85 5.31
N GLN A 364 15.23 14.00 6.11
CA GLN A 364 16.63 13.61 5.89
C GLN A 364 16.79 12.20 5.34
N TRP A 365 15.92 11.26 5.73
CA TRP A 365 16.15 9.83 5.51
C TRP A 365 15.12 9.14 4.61
N ARG A 366 13.88 9.66 4.50
CA ARG A 366 12.79 8.99 3.77
C ARG A 366 13.18 8.64 2.34
N SER A 367 13.78 9.58 1.59
CA SER A 367 14.15 9.32 0.20
C SER A 367 15.16 8.18 0.06
N LEU A 368 16.13 8.11 0.97
CA LEU A 368 17.13 7.06 0.98
C LEU A 368 16.50 5.73 1.43
N TRP A 369 15.69 5.76 2.49
CA TRP A 369 14.94 4.60 2.95
C TRP A 369 14.07 4.00 1.84
N MET A 370 13.31 4.82 1.10
CA MET A 370 12.52 4.35 -0.06
C MET A 370 13.42 3.69 -1.11
N ALA A 371 14.52 4.33 -1.50
CA ALA A 371 15.39 3.82 -2.57
C ALA A 371 16.09 2.52 -2.19
N ARG A 372 16.44 2.33 -0.91
CA ARG A 372 17.24 1.19 -0.46
C ARG A 372 16.40 0.04 0.08
N ARG A 373 15.28 0.32 0.76
CA ARG A 373 14.37 -0.70 1.30
C ARG A 373 13.42 -1.26 0.24
N ALA A 374 12.90 -0.42 -0.65
CA ALA A 374 12.00 -0.84 -1.72
C ALA A 374 12.82 -1.42 -2.89
N THR A 375 13.47 -2.56 -2.66
CA THR A 375 14.31 -3.21 -3.65
C THR A 375 13.49 -3.80 -4.78
N PHE A 376 14.09 -3.90 -5.97
CA PHE A 376 13.45 -4.44 -7.16
C PHE A 376 14.10 -5.74 -7.65
N PRO A 377 13.38 -6.58 -8.43
CA PRO A 377 13.88 -7.88 -8.85
C PRO A 377 15.10 -7.78 -9.79
N MET A 378 16.06 -8.70 -9.66
CA MET A 378 17.24 -8.82 -10.53
C MET A 378 16.89 -8.80 -12.03
N ARG A 379 15.79 -9.48 -12.42
CA ARG A 379 15.32 -9.51 -13.81
C ARG A 379 15.06 -8.10 -14.38
N ASN A 380 14.50 -7.19 -13.58
CA ASN A 380 14.27 -5.81 -14.02
C ASN A 380 15.59 -5.02 -14.03
N ALA A 381 16.53 -5.31 -13.13
CA ALA A 381 17.86 -4.68 -13.15
C ALA A 381 18.61 -4.98 -14.45
N LEU A 382 18.59 -6.24 -14.88
CA LEU A 382 19.22 -6.68 -16.14
C LEU A 382 18.56 -6.03 -17.38
N LYS A 383 17.24 -5.81 -17.35
CA LYS A 383 16.53 -5.05 -18.40
C LYS A 383 17.04 -3.61 -18.50
N LEU A 384 17.10 -2.90 -17.37
CA LEU A 384 17.62 -1.53 -17.32
C LEU A 384 19.08 -1.47 -17.78
N GLN A 385 19.91 -2.42 -17.34
CA GLN A 385 21.31 -2.52 -17.77
C GLN A 385 21.44 -2.68 -19.29
N ALA A 386 20.59 -3.49 -19.92
CA ALA A 386 20.58 -3.67 -21.37
C ALA A 386 20.21 -2.36 -22.11
N LEU A 387 19.27 -1.58 -21.59
CA LEU A 387 18.89 -0.29 -22.15
C LEU A 387 20.01 0.76 -22.02
N PHE A 388 20.72 0.78 -20.88
CA PHE A 388 21.91 1.62 -20.72
C PHE A 388 23.01 1.24 -21.71
N LYS A 389 23.30 -0.05 -21.88
CA LYS A 389 24.33 -0.55 -22.80
C LYS A 389 24.07 -0.19 -24.26
N ARG A 390 22.79 -0.04 -24.66
CA ARG A 390 22.39 0.36 -26.02
C ARG A 390 22.21 1.88 -26.17
N GLY A 391 22.47 2.67 -25.13
CA GLY A 391 22.31 4.12 -25.15
C GLY A 391 20.85 4.61 -25.17
N GLN A 392 19.89 3.72 -24.92
CA GLN A 392 18.47 4.05 -24.98
C GLN A 392 17.96 4.67 -23.67
N LEU A 393 18.53 4.30 -22.52
CA LEU A 393 18.13 4.82 -21.21
C LEU A 393 19.19 5.79 -20.66
N GLN A 394 18.74 6.94 -20.19
CA GLN A 394 19.51 7.88 -19.39
C GLN A 394 18.79 8.14 -18.07
N VAL A 395 19.54 8.29 -16.99
CA VAL A 395 19.03 8.69 -15.68
C VAL A 395 19.78 9.93 -15.23
N GLN A 396 19.05 10.99 -14.89
CA GLN A 396 19.64 12.25 -14.46
C GLN A 396 19.02 12.75 -13.16
N GLY A 397 19.88 13.31 -12.29
CA GLY A 397 19.50 14.04 -11.09
C GLY A 397 19.19 15.51 -11.38
N GLY A 398 18.86 16.28 -10.34
CA GLY A 398 18.69 17.72 -10.45
C GLY A 398 17.37 18.18 -11.08
N TYR A 399 16.33 17.33 -11.10
CA TYR A 399 15.02 17.71 -11.64
C TYR A 399 14.47 19.00 -11.00
N LEU A 400 14.03 19.93 -11.83
CA LEU A 400 13.42 21.20 -11.42
C LEU A 400 11.92 21.20 -11.69
N ASP A 401 11.54 21.10 -12.97
CA ASP A 401 10.14 21.10 -13.42
C ASP A 401 9.99 20.53 -14.83
N SER A 402 8.74 20.27 -15.20
CA SER A 402 8.34 19.93 -16.56
C SER A 402 7.18 20.83 -16.99
N ARG A 403 7.22 21.28 -18.25
CA ARG A 403 6.15 22.08 -18.87
C ARG A 403 5.81 21.51 -20.25
N HIS A 404 4.57 21.71 -20.69
CA HIS A 404 4.16 21.41 -22.06
C HIS A 404 4.25 22.70 -22.89
N ASP A 405 4.98 22.65 -24.01
CA ASP A 405 5.04 23.73 -24.97
C ASP A 405 4.01 23.49 -26.07
N ALA A 406 2.95 24.31 -26.09
CA ALA A 406 1.86 24.17 -27.06
C ALA A 406 2.28 24.45 -28.50
N ALA A 407 3.32 25.26 -28.74
CA ALA A 407 3.77 25.60 -30.08
C ALA A 407 4.49 24.42 -30.75
N SER A 408 5.33 23.71 -29.99
CA SER A 408 6.04 22.52 -30.48
C SER A 408 5.29 21.20 -30.24
N GLY A 409 4.32 21.17 -29.32
CA GLY A 409 3.65 19.96 -28.86
C GLY A 409 4.57 19.01 -28.06
N LEU A 410 5.66 19.54 -27.51
CA LEU A 410 6.67 18.78 -26.76
C LEU A 410 6.65 19.18 -25.28
N PHE A 411 7.02 18.22 -24.43
CA PHE A 411 7.34 18.47 -23.04
C PHE A 411 8.80 18.93 -22.93
N GLN A 412 9.01 19.96 -22.13
CA GLN A 412 10.32 20.49 -21.78
C GLN A 412 10.58 20.21 -20.30
N THR A 413 11.54 19.33 -20.02
CA THR A 413 11.96 18.96 -18.66
C THR A 413 13.26 19.67 -18.33
N ARG A 414 13.26 20.46 -17.25
CA ARG A 414 14.45 21.20 -16.80
C ARG A 414 15.16 20.45 -15.68
N LEU A 415 16.47 20.31 -15.85
CA LEU A 415 17.37 19.60 -14.94
C LEU A 415 18.56 20.48 -14.62
N ARG A 416 19.06 20.40 -13.39
CA ARG A 416 20.35 20.99 -13.00
C ARG A 416 21.43 19.93 -13.15
N ASP A 417 22.40 20.18 -14.01
CA ASP A 417 23.53 19.27 -14.21
C ASP A 417 24.54 19.32 -13.05
N ALA A 418 25.60 18.51 -13.17
CA ALA A 418 26.65 18.43 -12.15
C ALA A 418 27.46 19.75 -12.01
N ALA A 419 27.49 20.59 -13.04
CA ALA A 419 28.13 21.91 -13.02
C ALA A 419 27.20 23.01 -12.47
N GLY A 420 25.95 22.65 -12.12
CA GLY A 420 24.94 23.58 -11.63
C GLY A 420 24.19 24.33 -12.74
N GLN A 421 24.44 24.03 -14.02
CA GLN A 421 23.76 24.65 -15.15
C GLN A 421 22.37 24.03 -15.36
N VAL A 422 21.42 24.83 -15.83
CA VAL A 422 20.07 24.35 -16.15
C VAL A 422 20.02 23.90 -17.59
N VAL A 423 19.82 22.60 -17.80
CA VAL A 423 19.67 21.97 -19.10
C VAL A 423 18.18 21.64 -19.32
N THR A 424 17.70 21.83 -20.55
CA THR A 424 16.32 21.51 -20.93
C THR A 424 16.31 20.34 -21.90
N HIS A 425 15.55 19.30 -21.58
CA HIS A 425 15.34 18.13 -22.42
C HIS A 425 13.93 18.17 -23.02
N ALA A 426 13.84 17.99 -24.33
CA ALA A 426 12.57 17.87 -25.04
C ALA A 426 12.14 16.40 -25.14
N SER A 427 10.85 16.12 -24.92
CA SER A 427 10.26 14.78 -25.09
C SER A 427 8.85 14.88 -25.64
N ARG A 428 8.41 13.84 -26.35
CA ARG A 428 7.05 13.79 -26.92
C ARG A 428 6.04 13.32 -25.86
N TYR A 429 6.48 12.44 -24.97
CA TYR A 429 5.65 11.89 -23.90
C TYR A 429 6.31 12.14 -22.55
N LEU A 430 5.49 12.47 -21.54
CA LEU A 430 5.92 12.68 -20.17
C LEU A 430 5.13 11.74 -19.25
N ILE A 431 5.85 10.93 -18.47
CA ILE A 431 5.26 9.95 -17.54
C ILE A 431 5.56 10.40 -16.12
N ASN A 432 4.51 10.66 -15.34
CA ASN A 432 4.63 10.90 -13.91
C ASN A 432 4.82 9.57 -13.16
N ALA A 433 6.03 9.32 -12.68
CA ALA A 433 6.38 8.19 -11.83
C ALA A 433 6.77 8.63 -10.40
N THR A 434 6.19 9.72 -9.89
CA THR A 434 6.46 10.25 -8.53
C THR A 434 5.57 9.63 -7.44
N SER A 435 5.01 8.45 -7.68
CA SER A 435 4.06 7.74 -6.81
C SER A 435 2.69 8.43 -6.66
N PHE A 436 1.78 7.72 -5.99
CA PHE A 436 0.50 8.23 -5.54
C PHE A 436 0.66 9.23 -4.39
N SER A 437 -0.37 10.03 -4.14
CA SER A 437 -0.38 11.00 -3.05
C SER A 437 -0.82 10.36 -1.72
N VAL A 438 -0.21 10.81 -0.64
CA VAL A 438 -0.73 10.62 0.73
C VAL A 438 -1.10 11.96 1.35
N ASP A 439 -1.06 13.05 0.60
CA ASP A 439 -1.45 14.37 1.09
C ASP A 439 -2.97 14.49 1.06
N ALA A 440 -3.59 14.32 2.23
CA ALA A 440 -5.05 14.39 2.39
C ALA A 440 -5.58 15.81 2.21
N LEU A 441 -4.78 16.85 2.47
CA LEU A 441 -5.21 18.25 2.36
C LEU A 441 -5.29 18.74 0.91
N ARG A 442 -4.48 18.16 0.02
CA ARG A 442 -4.42 18.55 -1.39
C ARG A 442 -5.19 17.62 -2.33
N THR A 443 -5.97 16.70 -1.77
CA THR A 443 -6.73 15.72 -2.55
C THR A 443 -7.97 16.33 -3.22
N GLN A 444 -8.41 15.71 -4.30
CA GLN A 444 -9.71 15.95 -4.94
C GLN A 444 -10.68 14.78 -4.71
N ASP A 445 -10.28 13.78 -3.91
CA ASP A 445 -11.16 12.67 -3.55
C ASP A 445 -12.33 13.18 -2.70
N PRO A 446 -13.59 13.03 -3.16
CA PRO A 446 -14.75 13.67 -2.52
C PRO A 446 -14.97 13.18 -1.09
N LEU A 447 -14.72 11.90 -0.81
CA LEU A 447 -14.85 11.34 0.53
C LEU A 447 -13.85 11.97 1.50
N VAL A 448 -12.58 12.02 1.12
CA VAL A 448 -11.54 12.61 1.98
C VAL A 448 -11.78 14.11 2.16
N SER A 449 -12.15 14.83 1.09
CA SER A 449 -12.48 16.25 1.19
C SER A 449 -13.66 16.50 2.12
N ALA A 450 -14.75 15.72 2.02
CA ALA A 450 -15.92 15.86 2.89
C ALA A 450 -15.58 15.58 4.37
N LEU A 451 -14.84 14.50 4.66
CA LEU A 451 -14.39 14.18 6.01
C LEU A 451 -13.62 15.34 6.67
N LEU A 452 -12.73 15.99 5.91
CA LEU A 452 -11.93 17.12 6.40
C LEU A 452 -12.75 18.41 6.53
N SER A 453 -13.54 18.77 5.52
CA SER A 453 -14.31 20.01 5.52
C SER A 453 -15.44 20.02 6.56
N GLU A 454 -16.01 18.85 6.84
CA GLU A 454 -17.08 18.69 7.83
C GLU A 454 -16.53 18.47 9.26
N GLY A 455 -15.20 18.40 9.40
CA GLY A 455 -14.53 18.26 10.70
C GLY A 455 -14.59 16.86 11.30
N HIS A 456 -15.01 15.84 10.54
CA HIS A 456 -15.07 14.43 10.94
C HIS A 456 -13.69 13.74 10.91
N ALA A 457 -12.72 14.34 10.24
CA ALA A 457 -11.33 13.91 10.26
C ALA A 457 -10.38 15.12 10.28
N GLN A 458 -9.13 14.87 10.64
CA GLN A 458 -8.02 15.79 10.39
C GLN A 458 -6.90 15.07 9.63
N ALA A 459 -6.10 15.82 8.86
CA ALA A 459 -4.94 15.26 8.17
C ALA A 459 -3.80 14.94 9.16
N ASP A 460 -3.06 13.87 8.89
CA ASP A 460 -1.83 13.57 9.64
C ASP A 460 -0.65 14.32 9.00
N PRO A 461 0.21 15.02 9.77
CA PRO A 461 1.39 15.72 9.24
C PRO A 461 2.35 14.84 8.44
N HIS A 462 2.33 13.52 8.67
CA HIS A 462 3.18 12.55 8.01
C HIS A 462 2.50 11.80 6.85
N GLY A 463 1.26 12.17 6.52
CA GLY A 463 0.48 11.68 5.39
C GLY A 463 -0.79 10.92 5.79
N GLY A 464 -1.85 11.07 5.01
CA GLY A 464 -3.15 10.45 5.24
C GLY A 464 -3.96 11.21 6.29
N LEU A 465 -4.80 10.46 7.01
CA LEU A 465 -5.67 10.96 8.07
C LEU A 465 -5.08 10.61 9.43
N ALA A 466 -5.26 11.48 10.42
CA ALA A 466 -4.81 11.24 11.77
C ALA A 466 -5.72 10.21 12.45
N LEU A 467 -5.12 9.16 13.02
CA LEU A 467 -5.85 8.08 13.68
C LEU A 467 -5.42 7.96 15.14
N ASP A 468 -6.26 7.30 15.93
CA ASP A 468 -5.81 6.65 17.14
C ASP A 468 -5.04 5.37 16.79
N TYR A 469 -3.83 5.22 17.33
CA TYR A 469 -2.95 4.09 17.00
C TYR A 469 -3.54 2.75 17.45
N GLY A 470 -4.11 2.70 18.66
CA GLY A 470 -4.60 1.46 19.25
C GLY A 470 -5.87 0.93 18.58
N THR A 471 -6.75 1.84 18.14
CA THR A 471 -8.06 1.47 17.57
C THR A 471 -8.14 1.61 16.06
N GLY A 472 -7.24 2.36 15.42
CA GLY A 472 -7.30 2.70 13.99
C GLY A 472 -8.46 3.63 13.61
N CYS A 473 -9.16 4.17 14.62
CA CYS A 473 -10.28 5.08 14.44
C CYS A 473 -9.81 6.49 14.07
N LEU A 474 -10.61 7.19 13.28
CA LEU A 474 -10.34 8.59 12.91
C LEU A 474 -10.25 9.47 14.16
N LYS A 475 -9.37 10.47 14.09
CA LYS A 475 -9.43 11.65 14.95
C LYS A 475 -10.10 12.78 14.20
N ASN A 476 -11.14 13.35 14.80
CA ASN A 476 -11.87 14.48 14.24
C ASN A 476 -11.04 15.78 14.36
N ALA A 477 -11.58 16.91 13.87
CA ALA A 477 -10.88 18.19 13.87
C ALA A 477 -10.57 18.76 15.28
N ARG A 478 -11.17 18.20 16.34
CA ARG A 478 -10.89 18.53 17.75
C ARG A 478 -9.88 17.57 18.38
N GLY A 479 -9.42 16.57 17.64
CA GLY A 479 -8.54 15.51 18.13
C GLY A 479 -9.26 14.40 18.90
N GLU A 480 -10.59 14.41 18.93
CA GLU A 480 -11.41 13.37 19.58
C GLU A 480 -11.52 12.15 18.65
N ILE A 481 -11.62 10.95 19.24
CA ILE A 481 -11.72 9.70 18.49
C ILE A 481 -13.16 9.50 18.01
N GLU A 482 -13.33 9.21 16.72
CA GLU A 482 -14.60 8.75 16.12
C GLU A 482 -14.67 7.22 16.19
N PRO A 483 -15.30 6.62 17.23
CA PRO A 483 -15.14 5.20 17.55
C PRO A 483 -15.70 4.25 16.48
N ASP A 484 -16.61 4.75 15.64
CA ASP A 484 -17.33 3.99 14.64
C ASP A 484 -16.74 4.11 13.22
N ILE A 485 -15.66 4.89 13.03
CA ILE A 485 -14.99 5.02 11.72
C ILE A 485 -13.51 4.70 11.86
N SER A 486 -13.08 3.57 11.30
CA SER A 486 -11.65 3.22 11.20
C SER A 486 -11.11 3.26 9.77
N VAL A 487 -9.79 3.36 9.64
CA VAL A 487 -9.11 3.51 8.34
C VAL A 487 -8.01 2.46 8.18
N LEU A 488 -7.93 1.87 7.00
CA LEU A 488 -6.88 0.94 6.58
C LEU A 488 -6.27 1.38 5.24
N GLY A 489 -5.05 0.92 4.95
CA GLY A 489 -4.35 1.24 3.71
C GLY A 489 -3.59 2.57 3.77
N SER A 490 -3.37 3.17 2.59
CA SER A 490 -2.52 4.35 2.39
C SER A 490 -2.94 5.57 3.21
N LEU A 491 -4.24 5.77 3.44
CA LEU A 491 -4.72 6.89 4.27
C LEU A 491 -4.40 6.73 5.76
N ALA A 492 -4.03 5.55 6.21
CA ALA A 492 -3.56 5.32 7.58
C ALA A 492 -2.02 5.51 7.72
N GLY A 493 -1.35 5.94 6.63
CA GLY A 493 0.11 5.94 6.52
C GLY A 493 0.85 6.83 7.51
N GLY A 494 0.25 7.92 7.98
CA GLY A 494 0.85 8.83 8.96
C GLY A 494 0.86 8.26 10.37
N THR A 495 -0.15 7.45 10.71
CA THR A 495 -0.22 6.75 12.00
C THR A 495 0.59 5.45 12.00
N TYR A 496 0.51 4.64 10.95
CA TYR A 496 1.09 3.29 10.95
C TYR A 496 2.37 3.13 10.14
N PHE A 497 2.71 4.02 9.21
CA PHE A 497 3.86 3.90 8.31
C PHE A 497 4.02 2.55 7.57
N TRP A 498 4.47 2.65 6.31
CA TRP A 498 4.60 1.54 5.38
C TRP A 498 3.31 0.73 5.13
N THR A 499 2.15 1.40 5.18
CA THR A 499 0.84 0.87 4.75
C THR A 499 0.71 0.70 3.22
N THR A 500 1.83 0.66 2.51
CA THR A 500 1.94 0.31 1.09
C THR A 500 2.26 -1.17 0.88
N SER A 501 2.59 -1.88 1.95
CA SER A 501 2.91 -3.29 1.94
C SER A 501 1.70 -4.14 2.28
N MET A 502 1.49 -5.21 1.52
CA MET A 502 0.34 -6.10 1.74
C MET A 502 0.44 -6.84 3.07
N ASP A 503 1.64 -7.26 3.48
CA ASP A 503 1.86 -7.96 4.76
C ASP A 503 1.56 -7.06 5.97
N VAL A 504 1.99 -5.80 5.94
CA VAL A 504 1.65 -4.80 6.98
C VAL A 504 0.14 -4.57 7.00
N ASN A 505 -0.50 -4.35 5.84
CA ASN A 505 -1.94 -4.14 5.79
C ASN A 505 -2.75 -5.36 6.23
N ALA A 506 -2.32 -6.59 5.90
CA ALA A 506 -3.00 -7.80 6.35
C ALA A 506 -3.00 -7.92 7.88
N ARG A 507 -1.90 -7.53 8.54
CA ARG A 507 -1.80 -7.49 10.00
C ARG A 507 -2.71 -6.43 10.62
N LEU A 508 -2.64 -5.19 10.12
CA LEU A 508 -3.54 -4.12 10.57
C LEU A 508 -5.02 -4.50 10.35
N ALA A 509 -5.33 -5.14 9.21
CA ALA A 509 -6.66 -5.64 8.91
C ALA A 509 -7.12 -6.74 9.89
N LEU A 510 -6.23 -7.64 10.33
CA LEU A 510 -6.54 -8.65 11.35
C LEU A 510 -6.86 -8.01 12.70
N ASP A 511 -6.07 -7.03 13.12
CA ASP A 511 -6.27 -6.32 14.38
C ASP A 511 -7.62 -5.57 14.38
N GLN A 512 -7.93 -4.87 13.28
CA GLN A 512 -9.23 -4.23 13.09
C GLN A 512 -10.37 -5.25 13.05
N ALA A 513 -10.19 -6.37 12.33
CA ALA A 513 -11.17 -7.44 12.23
C ALA A 513 -11.58 -7.97 13.61
N ARG A 514 -10.60 -8.27 14.48
CA ARG A 514 -10.83 -8.75 15.84
C ARG A 514 -11.52 -7.72 16.74
N ARG A 515 -11.10 -6.45 16.65
CA ARG A 515 -11.72 -5.37 17.42
C ARG A 515 -13.20 -5.20 17.04
N ILE A 516 -13.49 -5.13 15.75
CA ILE A 516 -14.82 -4.88 15.22
C ILE A 516 -15.73 -6.10 15.42
N SER A 517 -15.22 -7.33 15.23
CA SER A 517 -16.00 -8.55 15.51
C SER A 517 -16.42 -8.61 16.98
N ALA A 518 -15.50 -8.34 17.91
CA ALA A 518 -15.81 -8.30 19.34
C ALA A 518 -16.83 -7.21 19.71
N ALA A 519 -16.76 -6.03 19.07
CA ALA A 519 -17.71 -4.94 19.30
C ALA A 519 -19.12 -5.28 18.81
N LEU A 520 -19.25 -5.90 17.64
CA LEU A 520 -20.54 -6.28 17.07
C LEU A 520 -21.18 -7.46 17.81
N THR A 521 -20.39 -8.42 18.30
CA THR A 521 -20.90 -9.55 19.10
C THR A 521 -21.42 -9.10 20.47
N ARG A 522 -20.69 -8.24 21.19
CA ARG A 522 -21.12 -7.74 22.53
C ARG A 522 -22.43 -6.97 22.50
N SER A 523 -22.74 -6.31 21.39
CA SER A 523 -23.99 -5.57 21.26
C SER A 523 -25.17 -6.45 20.83
N ALA A 524 -24.93 -7.67 20.37
CA ALA A 524 -25.99 -8.64 20.06
C ALA A 524 -26.51 -9.32 21.36
N THR A 525 -25.69 -9.39 22.40
CA THR A 525 -26.07 -9.80 23.76
C THR A 525 -26.55 -8.56 24.54
N GLY A 526 -27.86 -8.41 24.79
CA GLY A 526 -28.45 -7.21 25.40
C GLY A 526 -27.98 -6.86 26.83
N PRO A 527 -28.40 -5.69 27.37
CA PRO A 527 -27.85 -5.07 28.59
C PRO A 527 -28.32 -5.67 29.94
N ASP A 528 -29.17 -6.70 29.97
CA ASP A 528 -29.74 -7.24 31.22
C ASP A 528 -28.84 -8.29 31.89
N SER A 529 -27.58 -7.96 32.13
CA SER A 529 -26.74 -8.74 33.05
C SER A 529 -25.82 -7.79 33.82
N PRO A 530 -26.00 -7.62 35.14
CA PRO A 530 -25.14 -6.76 35.95
C PRO A 530 -23.80 -7.49 36.16
N GLY A 531 -22.70 -6.88 35.72
CA GLY A 531 -21.36 -7.42 36.00
C GLY A 531 -20.22 -6.72 35.25
N ASP A 532 -19.59 -5.78 35.94
CA ASP A 532 -18.24 -5.25 35.78
C ASP A 532 -17.87 -4.51 34.48
N SER A 533 -17.85 -3.18 34.60
CA SER A 533 -16.99 -2.29 33.80
C SER A 533 -15.51 -2.70 33.98
N PRO A 534 -14.79 -3.17 32.95
CA PRO A 534 -13.36 -3.36 33.07
C PRO A 534 -12.69 -2.00 32.88
N SER A 535 -12.00 -1.53 33.92
CA SER A 535 -11.05 -0.45 33.77
C SER A 535 -9.94 -0.86 32.79
N LEU A 536 -9.47 0.10 32.00
CA LEU A 536 -8.33 -0.02 31.09
C LEU A 536 -7.06 -0.43 31.88
N ALA A 537 -6.82 -1.73 32.01
CA ALA A 537 -5.57 -2.28 32.49
C ALA A 537 -4.97 -3.21 31.43
N LYS A 538 -3.99 -2.67 30.68
CA LYS A 538 -2.90 -3.34 29.98
C LYS A 538 -3.22 -4.68 29.31
N TRP A 539 -3.57 -4.61 28.04
CA TRP A 539 -3.49 -5.73 27.10
C TRP A 539 -2.00 -6.07 26.87
N THR A 540 -1.45 -7.02 27.64
CA THR A 540 -0.12 -7.59 27.38
C THR A 540 -0.27 -8.82 26.48
N GLY A 541 0.52 -8.85 25.40
CA GLY A 541 0.41 -9.77 24.28
C GLY A 541 0.38 -11.27 24.59
N HIS A 542 -0.18 -12.01 23.63
CA HIS A 542 -0.17 -13.46 23.53
C HIS A 542 1.23 -14.05 23.76
N ARG A 543 1.35 -14.97 24.72
CA ARG A 543 2.41 -15.98 24.76
C ARG A 543 2.08 -17.09 23.74
N PRO A 544 3.03 -17.54 22.92
CA PRO A 544 2.88 -18.82 22.22
C PRO A 544 3.01 -19.99 23.22
N THR A 545 2.20 -21.02 23.01
CA THR A 545 2.23 -22.29 23.74
C THR A 545 3.56 -23.03 23.52
N ARG A 546 4.22 -23.43 24.61
CA ARG A 546 5.43 -24.27 24.61
C ARG A 546 5.18 -25.62 23.88
N PRO A 547 6.16 -26.17 23.15
CA PRO A 547 6.16 -27.59 22.80
C PRO A 547 6.54 -28.46 24.02
N ALA A 548 5.95 -29.65 24.11
CA ALA A 548 6.21 -30.65 25.14
C ALA A 548 7.68 -31.15 25.12
N PRO A 549 8.26 -31.53 26.28
CA PRO A 549 9.61 -32.08 26.32
C PRO A 549 9.64 -33.50 25.74
N ALA A 550 10.62 -33.75 24.87
CA ALA A 550 10.98 -35.09 24.44
C ALA A 550 11.49 -35.91 25.64
N ALA A 551 10.98 -37.14 25.75
CA ALA A 551 11.42 -38.12 26.73
C ALA A 551 12.86 -38.58 26.42
N SER A 552 13.60 -38.81 27.49
CA SER A 552 14.93 -39.38 27.56
C SER A 552 15.03 -40.79 26.97
N SER A 553 16.03 -41.00 26.13
CA SER A 553 17.01 -42.10 26.18
C SER A 553 18.03 -41.93 25.07
#